data_AF-A0A1Q7ASY7-F1
#
_entry.id   AF-A0A1Q7ASY7-F1
#
_cell.length_a   1.000
_cell.length_b   1.000
_cell.length_c   1.000
_cell.angle_alpha   90.00
_cell.angle_beta   90.00
_cell.angle_gamma   90.00
#
_symmetry.space_group_name_H-M   'P 1'
#
loop_
_entity.id
_entity.type
_entity.pdbx_description
1 polymer ?
#
loop_
_entity_poly.entity_id
_entity_poly.type
_entity_poly.pdbx_seq_one_letter_code
_entity_poly.pdbx_strand_id
1 'polypeptide(L)'
;TVLTDPNFLHSGEHVHLGYGLRSKRKTDPAINIEELPPLDLVVLSHMHEDHFDREVEHKLDKFIPIVTTPQAAAALKKKGFKSTYALKTWQTLIAAKGDAQLRITSMPGKHAPGPLSKLLPSVMGSMLEFQLPAGNTSMRLYITGDTLLNEQLKEIHQRYPEIDLALFHLGGTRIFGIMLTMDGKQGAEAIKIIAPRTVIPIHFNDYPVFKSPLEDFVKAVRAEGLENSITYLNAGDTYTFEVPKNRQ
;
A
#
# COMPACT_ATOMS: atom_id res chain seq x y z
N THR A 1 11.31 -10.40 -5.71
CA THR A 1 10.91 -8.99 -5.68
C THR A 1 9.41 -8.85 -5.77
N VAL A 2 8.82 -8.10 -4.84
CA VAL A 2 7.41 -7.70 -4.87
C VAL A 2 7.34 -6.21 -5.16
N LEU A 3 6.60 -5.81 -6.19
CA LEU A 3 6.30 -4.40 -6.48
C LEU A 3 4.91 -4.05 -5.92
N THR A 4 4.74 -2.86 -5.36
CA THR A 4 3.48 -2.46 -4.72
C THR A 4 3.00 -1.13 -5.25
N ASP A 5 1.71 -1.01 -5.57
CA ASP A 5 1.05 0.21 -6.04
C ASP A 5 1.90 1.06 -7.01
N PRO A 6 2.35 0.48 -8.14
CA PRO A 6 3.31 1.13 -9.03
C PRO A 6 2.75 2.40 -9.69
N ASN A 7 3.51 3.49 -9.61
CA ASN A 7 3.19 4.79 -10.20
C ASN A 7 4.46 5.50 -10.74
N PHE A 8 4.66 5.46 -12.05
CA PHE A 8 5.83 5.90 -12.82
C PHE A 8 5.56 7.13 -13.71
N LEU A 9 4.43 7.82 -13.55
CA LEU A 9 4.23 9.14 -14.17
C LEU A 9 5.33 10.13 -13.74
N HIS A 10 5.77 10.95 -14.68
CA HIS A 10 6.78 12.00 -14.51
C HIS A 10 6.17 13.32 -14.02
N SER A 11 7.02 14.18 -13.45
CA SER A 11 6.62 15.53 -13.05
C SER A 11 6.03 16.27 -14.26
N GLY A 12 4.88 16.90 -14.08
CA GLY A 12 4.15 17.50 -15.20
C GLY A 12 2.93 16.71 -15.65
N GLU A 13 3.00 15.39 -15.56
CA GLU A 13 1.93 14.50 -15.99
C GLU A 13 0.75 14.48 -15.00
N HIS A 14 -0.38 13.90 -15.42
CA HIS A 14 -1.60 13.90 -14.63
C HIS A 14 -2.18 12.50 -14.48
N VAL A 15 -2.63 12.20 -13.26
CA VAL A 15 -3.53 11.08 -12.96
C VAL A 15 -4.99 11.50 -13.07
N HIS A 16 -5.87 10.56 -13.39
CA HIS A 16 -7.32 10.68 -13.33
C HIS A 16 -7.84 10.02 -12.05
N LEU A 17 -8.51 10.81 -11.20
CA LEU A 17 -8.97 10.39 -9.88
C LEU A 17 -10.48 10.08 -9.84
N GLY A 18 -11.06 9.79 -11.01
CA GLY A 18 -12.51 9.64 -11.18
C GLY A 18 -13.26 10.98 -11.21
N TYR A 19 -14.54 10.94 -11.63
CA TYR A 19 -15.44 12.10 -11.66
C TYR A 19 -14.90 13.35 -12.39
N GLY A 20 -14.04 13.15 -13.40
CA GLY A 20 -13.42 14.24 -14.16
C GLY A 20 -12.26 14.97 -13.44
N LEU A 21 -11.90 14.54 -12.22
CA LEU A 21 -10.79 15.11 -11.48
C LEU A 21 -9.45 14.62 -12.02
N ARG A 22 -8.50 15.55 -12.08
CA ARG A 22 -7.10 15.28 -12.39
C ARG A 22 -6.19 15.84 -11.32
N SER A 23 -5.06 15.19 -11.12
CA SER A 23 -4.02 15.67 -10.23
C SER A 23 -2.67 15.58 -10.93
N LYS A 24 -1.90 16.67 -10.86
CA LYS A 24 -0.60 16.79 -11.50
C LYS A 24 0.46 16.13 -10.62
N ARG A 25 1.28 15.22 -11.17
CA ARG A 25 2.45 14.67 -10.50
C ARG A 25 3.47 15.79 -10.25
N LYS A 26 3.98 15.88 -9.03
CA LYS A 26 4.92 16.92 -8.59
C LYS A 26 6.38 16.56 -8.84
N THR A 27 6.72 15.27 -8.74
CA THR A 27 8.08 14.75 -8.73
C THR A 27 8.21 13.65 -9.77
N ASP A 28 9.41 13.49 -10.33
CA ASP A 28 9.72 12.33 -11.17
C ASP A 28 9.84 11.06 -10.31
N PRO A 29 9.59 9.87 -10.88
CA PRO A 29 9.93 8.63 -10.20
C PRO A 29 11.45 8.55 -9.99
N ALA A 30 11.90 7.95 -8.89
CA ALA A 30 13.33 7.86 -8.57
C ALA A 30 14.12 6.98 -9.57
N ILE A 31 13.44 6.04 -10.22
CA ILE A 31 13.94 5.19 -11.30
C ILE A 31 12.84 5.00 -12.33
N ASN A 32 13.20 4.72 -13.58
CA ASN A 32 12.25 4.36 -14.62
C ASN A 32 11.75 2.92 -14.44
N ILE A 33 10.61 2.58 -15.04
CA ILE A 33 10.02 1.24 -14.94
C ILE A 33 10.93 0.17 -15.58
N GLU A 34 11.69 0.56 -16.61
CA GLU A 34 12.66 -0.29 -17.30
C GLU A 34 13.91 -0.60 -16.46
N GLU A 35 14.16 0.18 -15.40
CA GLU A 35 15.28 0.01 -14.48
C GLU A 35 14.91 -0.90 -13.28
N LEU A 36 13.66 -1.36 -13.20
CA LEU A 36 13.23 -2.28 -12.15
C LEU A 36 13.99 -3.61 -12.24
N PRO A 37 14.36 -4.20 -11.09
CA PRO A 37 14.87 -5.56 -11.08
C PRO A 37 13.78 -6.54 -11.53
N PRO A 38 14.14 -7.78 -11.89
CA PRO A 38 13.17 -8.83 -12.19
C PRO A 38 12.11 -8.93 -11.08
N LEU A 39 10.84 -8.79 -11.48
CA LEU A 39 9.68 -8.83 -10.59
C LEU A 39 9.13 -10.25 -10.52
N ASP A 40 8.72 -10.67 -9.33
CA ASP A 40 8.02 -11.94 -9.14
C ASP A 40 6.51 -11.77 -9.13
N LEU A 41 6.01 -10.67 -8.55
CA LEU A 41 4.60 -10.29 -8.57
C LEU A 41 4.41 -8.82 -8.20
N VAL A 42 3.20 -8.34 -8.47
CA VAL A 42 2.69 -7.04 -8.01
C VAL A 42 1.59 -7.27 -6.97
N VAL A 43 1.63 -6.50 -5.88
CA VAL A 43 0.51 -6.36 -4.95
C VAL A 43 -0.11 -4.98 -5.15
N LEU A 44 -1.36 -4.94 -5.60
CA LEU A 44 -2.05 -3.71 -5.95
C LEU A 44 -3.26 -3.49 -5.05
N SER A 45 -3.28 -2.39 -4.30
CA SER A 45 -4.37 -2.06 -3.38
C SER A 45 -5.69 -1.80 -4.11
N HIS A 46 -5.65 -1.05 -5.23
CA HIS A 46 -6.79 -0.74 -6.11
C HIS A 46 -6.36 -0.09 -7.43
N MET A 47 -7.30 0.25 -8.31
CA MET A 47 -7.04 0.71 -9.69
C MET A 47 -7.06 2.23 -9.90
N HIS A 48 -6.90 3.06 -8.86
CA HIS A 48 -6.72 4.49 -9.12
C HIS A 48 -5.36 4.75 -9.78
N GLU A 49 -5.30 5.78 -10.63
CA GLU A 49 -4.09 6.05 -11.44
C GLU A 49 -2.88 6.46 -10.59
N ASP A 50 -3.06 6.94 -9.37
CA ASP A 50 -1.95 7.19 -8.43
C ASP A 50 -1.37 5.89 -7.81
N HIS A 51 -1.98 4.74 -8.02
CA HIS A 51 -1.49 3.40 -7.61
C HIS A 51 -1.23 2.46 -8.79
N PHE A 52 -1.80 2.75 -9.95
CA PHE A 52 -1.58 2.02 -11.19
C PHE A 52 -1.85 2.93 -12.38
N ASP A 53 -0.81 3.62 -12.85
CA ASP A 53 -0.94 4.57 -13.95
C ASP A 53 -0.86 3.91 -15.34
N ARG A 54 -0.99 4.76 -16.36
CA ARG A 54 -0.89 4.40 -17.77
C ARG A 54 0.50 3.95 -18.21
N GLU A 55 1.58 4.46 -17.61
CA GLU A 55 2.95 4.00 -17.94
C GLU A 55 3.12 2.55 -17.49
N VAL A 56 2.66 2.23 -16.28
CA VAL A 56 2.61 0.85 -15.78
C VAL A 56 1.72 -0.01 -16.66
N GLU A 57 0.52 0.47 -16.99
CA GLU A 57 -0.38 -0.27 -17.87
C GLU A 57 0.28 -0.60 -19.20
N HIS A 58 1.06 0.31 -19.79
CA HIS A 58 1.65 0.11 -21.11
C HIS A 58 2.91 -0.76 -21.07
N LYS A 59 3.76 -0.58 -20.05
CA LYS A 59 5.12 -1.12 -20.03
C LYS A 59 5.30 -2.36 -19.15
N LEU A 60 4.45 -2.56 -18.16
CA LEU A 60 4.53 -3.74 -17.28
C LEU A 60 4.18 -5.02 -18.07
N ASP A 61 4.96 -6.09 -17.83
CA ASP A 61 4.70 -7.40 -18.44
C ASP A 61 3.27 -7.87 -18.18
N LYS A 62 2.52 -8.19 -19.24
CA LYS A 62 1.13 -8.64 -19.17
C LYS A 62 0.97 -10.00 -18.51
N PHE A 63 2.04 -10.77 -18.35
CA PHE A 63 2.02 -12.08 -17.68
C PHE A 63 2.41 -12.03 -16.20
N ILE A 64 2.92 -10.88 -15.70
CA ILE A 64 3.30 -10.75 -14.29
C ILE A 64 2.07 -11.03 -13.40
N PRO A 65 2.22 -11.86 -12.34
CA PRO A 65 1.17 -12.04 -11.35
C PRO A 65 0.81 -10.72 -10.65
N ILE A 66 -0.46 -10.35 -10.63
CA ILE A 66 -0.98 -9.17 -9.92
C ILE A 66 -2.03 -9.62 -8.91
N VAL A 67 -1.76 -9.43 -7.62
CA VAL A 67 -2.68 -9.73 -6.52
C VAL A 67 -3.39 -8.46 -6.09
N THR A 68 -4.72 -8.45 -6.14
CA THR A 68 -5.51 -7.22 -5.95
C THR A 68 -6.96 -7.51 -5.56
N THR A 69 -7.79 -6.47 -5.47
CA THR A 69 -9.23 -6.59 -5.23
C THR A 69 -9.98 -7.21 -6.42
N PRO A 70 -11.17 -7.79 -6.23
CA PRO A 70 -11.94 -8.37 -7.34
C PRO A 70 -12.28 -7.37 -8.44
N GLN A 71 -12.59 -6.13 -8.08
CA GLN A 71 -12.88 -5.07 -9.03
C GLN A 71 -11.64 -4.72 -9.86
N ALA A 72 -10.49 -4.57 -9.20
CA ALA A 72 -9.22 -4.27 -9.85
C ALA A 72 -8.76 -5.39 -10.79
N ALA A 73 -8.84 -6.65 -10.33
CA ALA A 73 -8.51 -7.81 -11.15
C ALA A 73 -9.36 -7.87 -12.43
N ALA A 74 -10.66 -7.60 -12.32
CA ALA A 74 -11.54 -7.56 -13.49
C ALA A 74 -11.18 -6.42 -14.47
N ALA A 75 -10.79 -5.25 -13.97
CA ALA A 75 -10.32 -4.14 -14.80
C ALA A 75 -8.99 -4.47 -15.51
N LEU A 76 -8.02 -5.04 -14.78
CA LEU A 76 -6.73 -5.47 -15.33
C LEU A 76 -6.87 -6.51 -16.45
N LYS A 77 -7.80 -7.48 -16.29
CA LYS A 77 -8.11 -8.44 -17.37
C LYS A 77 -8.57 -7.76 -18.65
N LYS A 78 -9.41 -6.73 -18.54
CA LYS A 78 -9.86 -5.93 -19.70
C LYS A 78 -8.70 -5.14 -20.34
N LYS A 79 -7.69 -4.78 -19.55
CA LYS A 79 -6.44 -4.13 -19.99
C LYS A 79 -5.37 -5.12 -20.48
N GLY A 80 -5.73 -6.40 -20.65
CA GLY A 80 -4.89 -7.42 -21.28
C GLY A 80 -3.98 -8.20 -20.33
N PHE A 81 -3.96 -7.89 -19.03
CA PHE A 81 -3.18 -8.67 -18.05
C PHE A 81 -3.75 -10.08 -17.90
N LYS A 82 -2.86 -11.07 -17.89
CA LYS A 82 -3.21 -12.50 -17.97
C LYS A 82 -3.25 -13.19 -16.60
N SER A 83 -2.48 -12.68 -15.64
CA SER A 83 -2.26 -13.32 -14.34
C SER A 83 -2.78 -12.45 -13.19
N THR A 84 -4.09 -12.22 -13.13
CA THR A 84 -4.70 -11.38 -12.08
C THR A 84 -5.39 -12.24 -11.01
N TYR A 85 -5.03 -12.05 -9.74
CA TYR A 85 -5.54 -12.80 -8.60
C TYR A 85 -6.37 -11.89 -7.70
N ALA A 86 -7.67 -12.19 -7.59
CA ALA A 86 -8.62 -11.42 -6.81
C ALA A 86 -8.72 -11.96 -5.38
N LEU A 87 -8.47 -11.10 -4.39
CA LEU A 87 -8.67 -11.41 -2.98
C LEU A 87 -9.78 -10.53 -2.39
N LYS A 88 -10.80 -11.15 -1.80
CA LYS A 88 -11.70 -10.46 -0.86
C LYS A 88 -11.00 -10.33 0.49
N THR A 89 -11.47 -9.41 1.33
CA THR A 89 -10.94 -9.21 2.69
C THR A 89 -10.81 -10.54 3.44
N TRP A 90 -9.65 -10.74 4.06
CA TRP A 90 -9.20 -11.95 4.76
C TRP A 90 -8.94 -13.19 3.90
N GLN A 91 -9.16 -13.13 2.58
CA GLN A 91 -8.69 -14.18 1.70
C GLN A 91 -7.19 -14.07 1.48
N THR A 92 -6.59 -15.23 1.24
CA THR A 92 -5.15 -15.38 1.11
C THR A 92 -4.78 -16.06 -0.20
N LEU A 93 -3.70 -15.59 -0.81
CA LEU A 93 -2.96 -16.27 -1.86
C LEU A 93 -1.59 -16.69 -1.31
N ILE A 94 -1.08 -17.86 -1.73
CA ILE A 94 0.31 -18.25 -1.47
C ILE A 94 1.04 -18.21 -2.81
N ALA A 95 2.12 -17.44 -2.88
CA ALA A 95 3.07 -17.43 -3.98
C ALA A 95 4.35 -18.14 -3.54
N ALA A 96 4.98 -18.89 -4.44
CA ALA A 96 6.22 -19.62 -4.16
C ALA A 96 7.25 -19.41 -5.27
N LYS A 97 8.53 -19.35 -4.88
CA LYS A 97 9.67 -19.29 -5.80
C LYS A 97 10.84 -20.06 -5.20
N GLY A 98 11.14 -21.23 -5.77
CA GLY A 98 12.05 -22.19 -5.12
C GLY A 98 11.50 -22.59 -3.75
N ASP A 99 12.33 -22.52 -2.71
CA ASP A 99 11.94 -22.85 -1.33
C ASP A 99 11.30 -21.66 -0.57
N ALA A 100 11.27 -20.46 -1.18
CA ALA A 100 10.65 -19.29 -0.57
C ALA A 100 9.14 -19.29 -0.81
N GLN A 101 8.37 -19.04 0.26
CA GLN A 101 6.92 -18.86 0.19
C GLN A 101 6.53 -17.48 0.72
N LEU A 102 5.57 -16.87 0.04
CA LEU A 102 4.97 -15.60 0.41
C LEU A 102 3.47 -15.77 0.52
N ARG A 103 2.94 -15.61 1.72
CA ARG A 103 1.51 -15.63 2.01
C ARG A 103 0.97 -14.21 2.00
N ILE A 104 0.06 -13.92 1.08
CA ILE A 104 -0.49 -12.59 0.80
C ILE A 104 -1.96 -12.59 1.22
N THR A 105 -2.29 -11.90 2.31
CA THR A 105 -3.67 -11.80 2.80
C THR A 105 -4.21 -10.39 2.58
N SER A 106 -5.40 -10.29 1.97
CA SER A 106 -6.09 -9.00 1.81
C SER A 106 -6.60 -8.50 3.16
N MET A 107 -6.23 -7.28 3.53
CA MET A 107 -6.64 -6.61 4.78
C MET A 107 -7.84 -5.68 4.53
N PRO A 108 -8.67 -5.42 5.55
CA PRO A 108 -9.77 -4.48 5.42
C PRO A 108 -9.24 -3.08 5.07
N GLY A 109 -9.96 -2.40 4.18
CA GLY A 109 -9.68 -1.01 3.82
C GLY A 109 -10.99 -0.26 3.61
N LYS A 110 -11.03 1.00 4.04
CA LYS A 110 -12.21 1.86 3.95
C LYS A 110 -11.87 3.19 3.29
N HIS A 111 -12.32 3.36 2.05
CA HIS A 111 -11.97 4.50 1.19
C HIS A 111 -13.05 5.59 1.17
N ALA A 112 -13.58 5.98 2.33
CA ALA A 112 -14.44 7.16 2.60
C ALA A 112 -15.13 7.03 3.96
N PRO A 113 -15.59 8.13 4.58
CA PRO A 113 -16.37 8.06 5.81
C PRO A 113 -17.80 7.55 5.56
N GLY A 114 -18.40 6.99 6.62
CA GLY A 114 -19.83 6.66 6.65
C GLY A 114 -20.31 5.68 5.55
N PRO A 115 -21.57 5.79 5.11
CA PRO A 115 -22.14 4.96 4.05
C PRO A 115 -21.54 5.19 2.66
N LEU A 116 -20.86 6.33 2.44
CA LEU A 116 -20.28 6.71 1.15
C LEU A 116 -19.20 5.71 0.69
N SER A 117 -18.53 5.02 1.62
CA SER A 117 -17.53 4.00 1.29
C SER A 117 -18.07 2.85 0.44
N LYS A 118 -19.39 2.62 0.43
CA LYS A 118 -20.03 1.59 -0.41
C LYS A 118 -20.21 2.02 -1.87
N LEU A 119 -20.09 3.31 -2.16
CA LEU A 119 -20.24 3.88 -3.50
C LEU A 119 -18.89 4.07 -4.22
N LEU A 120 -17.78 3.92 -3.50
CA LEU A 120 -16.44 4.08 -4.03
C LEU A 120 -15.81 2.72 -4.36
N PRO A 121 -14.77 2.70 -5.23
CA PRO A 121 -14.06 1.47 -5.56
C PRO A 121 -13.58 0.73 -4.32
N SER A 122 -13.56 -0.60 -4.40
CA SER A 122 -13.02 -1.42 -3.32
C SER A 122 -11.51 -1.24 -3.24
N VAL A 123 -11.02 -0.90 -2.06
CA VAL A 123 -9.59 -0.86 -1.71
C VAL A 123 -9.24 -2.04 -0.82
N MET A 124 -7.96 -2.41 -0.78
CA MET A 124 -7.44 -3.33 0.23
C MET A 124 -6.10 -2.86 0.78
N GLY A 125 -5.87 -3.12 2.07
CA GLY A 125 -4.51 -3.29 2.55
C GLY A 125 -4.02 -4.71 2.26
N SER A 126 -2.75 -4.98 2.56
CA SER A 126 -2.13 -6.28 2.34
C SER A 126 -1.23 -6.67 3.50
N MET A 127 -1.40 -7.89 4.02
CA MET A 127 -0.45 -8.53 4.92
C MET A 127 0.41 -9.49 4.10
N LEU A 128 1.72 -9.29 4.14
CA LEU A 128 2.72 -10.13 3.51
C LEU A 128 3.45 -10.90 4.60
N GLU A 129 3.27 -12.22 4.63
CA GLU A 129 4.00 -13.11 5.52
C GLU A 129 5.02 -13.90 4.70
N PHE A 130 6.30 -13.56 4.89
CA PHE A 130 7.40 -14.33 4.31
C PHE A 130 7.59 -15.58 5.16
N GLN A 131 7.55 -16.75 4.53
CA GLN A 131 7.62 -18.03 5.22
C GLN A 131 8.94 -18.74 4.92
N LEU A 132 9.49 -19.39 5.94
CA LEU A 132 10.60 -20.32 5.84
C LEU A 132 10.13 -21.65 5.23
N PRO A 133 11.02 -22.49 4.70
CA PRO A 133 10.66 -23.79 4.12
C PRO A 133 9.89 -24.71 5.09
N ALA A 134 10.10 -24.55 6.39
CA ALA A 134 9.39 -25.27 7.45
C ALA A 134 7.96 -24.75 7.75
N GLY A 135 7.49 -23.73 7.02
CA GLY A 135 6.15 -23.14 7.15
C GLY A 135 6.02 -22.02 8.20
N ASN A 136 7.06 -21.78 9.00
CA ASN A 136 7.09 -20.70 9.98
C ASN A 136 7.19 -19.33 9.29
N THR A 137 6.43 -18.35 9.77
CA THR A 137 6.53 -16.96 9.31
C THR A 137 7.81 -16.32 9.83
N SER A 138 8.72 -15.94 8.95
CA SER A 138 9.92 -15.20 9.31
C SER A 138 9.65 -13.72 9.48
N MET A 139 8.86 -13.12 8.59
CA MET A 139 8.60 -11.68 8.61
C MET A 139 7.15 -11.38 8.23
N ARG A 140 6.56 -10.40 8.93
CA ARG A 140 5.28 -9.79 8.57
C ARG A 140 5.46 -8.33 8.14
N LEU A 141 5.07 -8.04 6.90
CA LEU A 141 4.98 -6.70 6.34
C LEU A 141 3.51 -6.34 6.09
N TYR A 142 3.03 -5.29 6.74
CA TYR A 142 1.70 -4.74 6.48
C TYR A 142 1.77 -3.53 5.55
N ILE A 143 0.88 -3.44 4.58
CA ILE A 143 0.75 -2.31 3.67
C ILE A 143 -0.70 -1.83 3.76
N THR A 144 -0.92 -0.59 4.17
CA THR A 144 -2.27 -0.12 4.48
C THR A 144 -3.18 -0.06 3.26
N GLY A 145 -2.60 0.28 2.11
CA GLY A 145 -3.35 0.85 0.99
C GLY A 145 -4.10 2.12 1.41
N ASP A 146 -5.00 2.55 0.53
CA ASP A 146 -5.80 3.76 0.70
C ASP A 146 -7.00 3.56 1.63
N THR A 147 -6.73 3.50 2.93
CA THR A 147 -7.75 3.35 3.97
C THR A 147 -7.81 4.56 4.90
N LEU A 148 -8.98 4.80 5.47
CA LEU A 148 -9.18 5.63 6.65
C LEU A 148 -9.07 4.82 7.94
N LEU A 149 -8.87 5.51 9.06
CA LEU A 149 -9.03 4.95 10.39
C LEU A 149 -10.45 4.38 10.57
N ASN A 150 -10.55 3.11 10.98
CA ASN A 150 -11.82 2.45 11.21
C ASN A 150 -11.67 1.26 12.17
N GLU A 151 -12.79 0.77 12.70
CA GLU A 151 -12.82 -0.32 13.69
C GLU A 151 -12.21 -1.63 13.19
N GLN A 152 -12.24 -1.91 11.88
CA GLN A 152 -11.68 -3.15 11.32
C GLN A 152 -10.16 -3.19 11.40
N LEU A 153 -9.49 -2.05 11.62
CA LEU A 153 -8.04 -2.03 11.87
C LEU A 153 -7.68 -2.73 13.17
N LYS A 154 -8.58 -2.77 14.17
CA LYS A 154 -8.38 -3.53 15.41
C LYS A 154 -8.29 -5.03 15.15
N GLU A 155 -9.06 -5.53 14.18
CA GLU A 155 -9.01 -6.95 13.79
C GLU A 155 -7.66 -7.35 13.21
N ILE A 156 -6.93 -6.42 12.58
CA ILE A 156 -5.60 -6.69 12.03
C ILE A 156 -4.65 -7.07 13.16
N HIS A 157 -4.57 -6.27 14.22
CA HIS A 157 -3.72 -6.58 15.38
C HIS A 157 -4.16 -7.87 16.09
N GLN A 158 -5.46 -8.09 16.24
CA GLN A 158 -5.99 -9.31 16.87
C GLN A 158 -5.60 -10.58 16.11
N ARG A 159 -5.55 -10.53 14.78
CA ARG A 159 -5.17 -11.66 13.92
C ARG A 159 -3.65 -11.76 13.71
N TYR A 160 -2.97 -10.62 13.73
CA TYR A 160 -1.54 -10.47 13.46
C TYR A 160 -0.91 -9.56 14.53
N PRO A 161 -0.67 -10.05 15.75
CA PRO A 161 -0.21 -9.23 16.88
C PRO A 161 1.24 -8.73 16.74
N GLU A 162 1.90 -9.09 15.64
CA GLU A 162 3.34 -9.25 15.58
C GLU A 162 3.83 -8.78 14.19
N ILE A 163 3.51 -7.54 13.83
CA ILE A 163 3.88 -6.93 12.54
C ILE A 163 5.26 -6.29 12.67
N ASP A 164 6.23 -6.73 11.85
CA ASP A 164 7.62 -6.26 11.93
C ASP A 164 7.78 -4.88 11.29
N LEU A 165 7.13 -4.70 10.15
CA LEU A 165 7.20 -3.49 9.35
C LEU A 165 5.83 -3.16 8.78
N ALA A 166 5.48 -1.87 8.74
CA ALA A 166 4.28 -1.40 8.09
C ALA A 166 4.53 -0.19 7.17
N LEU A 167 3.95 -0.21 5.98
CA LEU A 167 3.94 0.93 5.05
C LEU A 167 2.58 1.63 5.13
N PHE A 168 2.58 2.86 5.62
CA PHE A 168 1.37 3.62 5.88
C PHE A 168 1.14 4.69 4.81
N HIS A 169 0.00 4.63 4.13
CA HIS A 169 -0.44 5.67 3.18
C HIS A 169 -1.03 6.85 3.95
N LEU A 170 -0.35 8.00 3.96
CA LEU A 170 -0.63 9.11 4.89
C LEU A 170 -0.87 10.46 4.20
N GLY A 171 -1.27 10.46 2.94
CA GLY A 171 -1.46 11.69 2.16
C GLY A 171 -2.69 12.49 2.54
N GLY A 172 -3.60 11.96 3.35
CA GLY A 172 -4.86 12.63 3.68
C GLY A 172 -5.58 13.09 2.41
N THR A 173 -5.65 12.20 1.41
CA THR A 173 -6.19 12.49 0.07
C THR A 173 -7.60 13.01 0.20
N ARG A 174 -7.85 14.22 -0.33
CA ARG A 174 -9.18 14.84 -0.30
C ARG A 174 -9.74 15.10 -1.68
N ILE A 175 -10.89 14.51 -1.96
CA ILE A 175 -11.67 14.71 -3.19
C ILE A 175 -13.02 15.33 -2.81
N PHE A 176 -13.35 16.49 -3.40
CA PHE A 176 -14.56 17.25 -3.08
C PHE A 176 -14.77 17.48 -1.56
N GLY A 177 -13.68 17.68 -0.82
CA GLY A 177 -13.71 17.88 0.64
C GLY A 177 -13.81 16.60 1.47
N ILE A 178 -13.99 15.43 0.83
CA ILE A 178 -14.09 14.13 1.49
C ILE A 178 -12.70 13.51 1.56
N MET A 179 -12.27 13.12 2.76
CA MET A 179 -11.01 12.43 2.99
C MET A 179 -11.14 10.94 2.66
N LEU A 180 -10.19 10.41 1.90
CA LEU A 180 -10.22 9.04 1.36
C LEU A 180 -9.08 8.16 1.88
N THR A 181 -7.99 8.77 2.36
CA THR A 181 -6.85 8.10 3.00
C THR A 181 -6.53 8.75 4.34
N MET A 182 -5.88 8.02 5.25
CA MET A 182 -5.45 8.57 6.54
C MET A 182 -4.62 9.84 6.35
N ASP A 183 -4.84 10.82 7.21
CA ASP A 183 -3.91 11.92 7.43
C ASP A 183 -2.91 11.59 8.54
N GLY A 184 -1.98 12.50 8.84
CA GLY A 184 -0.97 12.27 9.88
C GLY A 184 -1.54 11.96 11.26
N LYS A 185 -2.69 12.56 11.62
CA LYS A 185 -3.34 12.30 12.92
C LYS A 185 -3.94 10.90 12.96
N GLN A 186 -4.70 10.51 11.93
CA GLN A 186 -5.23 9.16 11.82
C GLN A 186 -4.12 8.10 11.74
N GLY A 187 -2.99 8.42 11.08
CA GLY A 187 -1.81 7.57 11.03
C GLY A 187 -1.22 7.29 12.41
N ALA A 188 -1.00 8.31 13.23
CA ALA A 188 -0.50 8.14 14.60
C ALA A 188 -1.46 7.31 15.47
N GLU A 189 -2.78 7.50 15.31
CA GLU A 189 -3.78 6.69 16.00
C GLU A 189 -3.78 5.22 15.52
N ALA A 190 -3.66 5.00 14.21
CA ALA A 190 -3.58 3.67 13.63
C ALA A 190 -2.33 2.90 14.08
N ILE A 191 -1.21 3.57 14.35
CA ILE A 191 -0.01 2.94 14.94
C ILE A 191 -0.34 2.33 16.31
N LYS A 192 -1.08 3.06 17.16
CA LYS A 192 -1.46 2.56 18.49
C LYS A 192 -2.41 1.36 18.41
N ILE A 193 -3.26 1.30 17.38
CA ILE A 193 -4.22 0.22 17.17
C ILE A 193 -3.56 -1.03 16.57
N ILE A 194 -2.73 -0.85 15.55
CA ILE A 194 -2.13 -1.94 14.77
C ILE A 194 -0.87 -2.46 15.46
N ALA A 195 -0.19 -1.59 16.22
CA ALA A 195 1.04 -1.83 16.96
C ALA A 195 2.16 -2.52 16.14
N PRO A 196 2.50 -2.02 14.93
CA PRO A 196 3.67 -2.50 14.21
C PRO A 196 4.96 -2.08 14.92
N ARG A 197 6.02 -2.88 14.78
CA ARG A 197 7.34 -2.55 15.36
C ARG A 197 7.99 -1.35 14.66
N THR A 198 7.89 -1.28 13.33
CA THR A 198 8.42 -0.16 12.53
C THR A 198 7.36 0.31 11.52
N VAL A 199 7.26 1.62 11.32
CA VAL A 199 6.36 2.26 10.34
C VAL A 199 7.17 3.11 9.39
N ILE A 200 6.91 2.96 8.09
CA ILE A 200 7.41 3.86 7.05
C ILE A 200 6.21 4.59 6.46
N PRO A 201 6.13 5.93 6.60
CA PRO A 201 5.10 6.71 5.94
C PRO A 201 5.39 6.77 4.43
N ILE A 202 4.35 6.65 3.62
CA ILE A 202 4.37 6.76 2.15
C ILE A 202 3.12 7.53 1.68
N HIS A 203 3.02 7.79 0.36
CA HIS A 203 1.82 8.38 -0.27
C HIS A 203 1.45 9.77 0.30
N PHE A 204 2.41 10.68 0.49
CA PHE A 204 2.14 11.98 1.14
C PHE A 204 2.57 13.24 0.35
N ASN A 205 3.38 13.12 -0.70
CA ASN A 205 3.95 14.29 -1.39
C ASN A 205 3.87 14.29 -2.92
N ASP A 206 3.47 13.20 -3.59
CA ASP A 206 3.49 13.12 -5.06
C ASP A 206 2.43 13.99 -5.77
N TYR A 207 1.28 14.23 -5.12
CA TYR A 207 0.11 14.84 -5.76
C TYR A 207 -0.49 15.99 -4.94
N PRO A 208 -0.99 17.07 -5.57
CA PRO A 208 -1.67 18.17 -4.86
C PRO A 208 -2.95 17.78 -4.12
N VAL A 209 -3.58 16.66 -4.47
CA VAL A 209 -4.75 16.14 -3.75
C VAL A 209 -4.39 15.52 -2.40
N PHE A 210 -3.11 15.24 -2.15
CA PHE A 210 -2.60 14.85 -0.84
C PHE A 210 -2.54 16.11 0.02
N LYS A 211 -3.41 16.18 1.03
CA LYS A 211 -3.62 17.36 1.88
C LYS A 211 -3.02 17.20 3.28
N SER A 212 -2.32 16.11 3.53
CA SER A 212 -1.57 15.85 4.77
C SER A 212 -0.10 15.63 4.40
N PRO A 213 0.75 16.68 4.44
CA PRO A 213 2.17 16.51 4.20
C PRO A 213 2.85 15.74 5.36
N LEU A 214 4.09 15.30 5.15
CA LEU A 214 4.82 14.48 6.12
C LEU A 214 4.92 15.15 7.50
N GLU A 215 5.09 16.47 7.54
CA GLU A 215 5.25 17.24 8.78
C GLU A 215 4.04 17.11 9.71
N ASP A 216 2.83 16.92 9.17
CA ASP A 216 1.63 16.71 9.98
C ASP A 216 1.71 15.37 10.72
N PHE A 217 2.21 14.33 10.04
CA PHE A 217 2.46 13.04 10.66
C PHE A 217 3.60 13.11 11.69
N VAL A 218 4.71 13.79 11.39
CA VAL A 218 5.83 13.98 12.34
C VAL A 218 5.36 14.66 13.63
N LYS A 219 4.52 15.70 13.52
CA LYS A 219 3.94 16.37 14.70
C LYS A 219 3.04 15.42 15.49
N ALA A 220 2.21 14.64 14.82
CA ALA A 220 1.29 13.70 15.45
C ALA A 220 2.02 12.57 16.21
N VAL A 221 3.04 11.96 15.60
CA VAL A 221 3.82 10.91 16.29
C VAL A 221 4.61 11.45 17.48
N ARG A 222 5.15 12.68 17.37
CA ARG A 222 5.84 13.35 18.49
C ARG A 222 4.92 13.65 19.66
N ALA A 223 3.70 14.10 19.38
CA ALA A 223 2.71 14.36 20.42
C ALA A 223 2.32 13.08 21.20
N GLU A 224 2.50 11.92 20.57
CA GLU A 224 2.13 10.61 21.11
C GLU A 224 3.34 9.79 21.61
N GLY A 225 4.57 10.30 21.49
CA GLY A 225 5.79 9.60 21.92
C GLY A 225 6.15 8.36 21.08
N LEU A 226 5.77 8.36 19.80
CA LEU A 226 5.91 7.22 18.88
C LEU A 226 7.13 7.32 17.96
N GLU A 227 8.00 8.32 18.11
CA GLU A 227 9.07 8.63 17.14
C GLU A 227 10.04 7.46 16.92
N ASN A 228 10.29 6.66 17.96
CA ASN A 228 11.23 5.54 17.92
C ASN A 228 10.77 4.37 17.03
N SER A 229 9.50 4.32 16.62
CA SER A 229 8.98 3.30 15.71
C SER A 229 8.87 3.78 14.26
N ILE A 230 9.31 5.00 13.93
CA ILE A 230 9.15 5.58 12.60
C ILE A 230 10.48 5.63 11.85
N THR A 231 10.48 5.14 10.62
CA THR A 231 11.57 5.28 9.66
C THR A 231 11.10 6.16 8.50
N TYR A 232 11.79 7.26 8.24
CA TYR A 232 11.51 8.15 7.12
C TYR A 232 12.44 7.84 5.94
N LEU A 233 11.88 7.80 4.73
CA LEU A 233 12.62 7.56 3.49
C LEU A 233 12.28 8.64 2.46
N ASN A 234 13.28 9.02 1.66
CA ASN A 234 13.10 9.81 0.45
C ASN A 234 12.89 8.89 -0.76
N ALA A 235 12.43 9.47 -1.86
CA ALA A 235 12.32 8.75 -3.12
C ALA A 235 13.72 8.25 -3.56
N GLY A 236 13.83 6.94 -3.83
CA GLY A 236 15.09 6.29 -4.20
C GLY A 236 15.90 5.71 -3.02
N ASP A 237 15.52 6.02 -1.77
CA ASP A 237 16.18 5.45 -0.61
C ASP A 237 15.90 3.95 -0.48
N THR A 238 16.87 3.21 0.04
CA THR A 238 16.74 1.79 0.40
C THR A 238 16.79 1.64 1.91
N TYR A 239 15.84 0.90 2.48
CA TYR A 239 15.83 0.55 3.89
C TYR A 239 16.14 -0.93 4.08
N THR A 240 17.28 -1.22 4.70
CA THR A 240 17.67 -2.56 5.14
C THR A 240 17.35 -2.71 6.62
N PHE A 241 16.71 -3.81 7.01
CA PHE A 241 16.36 -4.09 8.39
C PHE A 241 16.63 -5.55 8.72
N GLU A 242 16.82 -5.83 10.01
CA GLU A 242 16.97 -7.19 10.51
C GLU A 242 15.63 -7.74 11.00
N VAL A 243 15.31 -8.94 10.54
CA VAL A 243 14.18 -9.72 11.07
C VAL A 243 14.59 -10.31 12.42
N PRO A 244 13.77 -10.20 13.48
CA PRO A 244 14.11 -10.73 14.81
C PRO A 244 14.54 -12.20 14.79
N LYS A 245 15.62 -12.53 15.51
CA LYS A 245 16.19 -13.90 15.53
C LYS A 245 15.22 -14.99 15.98
N ASN A 246 14.20 -14.66 16.78
CA ASN A 246 13.17 -15.60 17.20
C ASN A 246 12.19 -15.99 16.07
N ARG A 247 12.31 -15.39 14.88
CA ARG A 247 11.57 -15.75 13.66
C ARG A 247 12.44 -16.29 12.54
N GLN A 248 13.75 -16.44 12.77
CA GLN A 248 14.69 -17.01 11.80
C GLN A 248 14.79 -18.52 11.96
#